data_AF-A0A2P4PYW5-F1
#
_entry.id   AF-A0A2P4PYW5-F1
#
_cell.length_a   1.000
_cell.length_b   1.000
_cell.length_c   1.000
_cell.angle_alpha   90.00
_cell.angle_beta   90.00
_cell.angle_gamma   90.00
#
_symmetry.space_group_name_H-M   'P 1'
#
loop_
_entity.id
_entity.type
_entity.pdbx_description
1 polymer ?
#
loop_
_entity_poly.entity_id
_entity_poly.type
_entity_poly.pdbx_seq_one_letter_code
_entity_poly.pdbx_strand_id
1 'polypeptide(L)'
;FKIIQSMLNEIIDQVDIKKVVPREEDEVEINENIRIKNYSSSKVNAIFFRHVGSIIVPYILSFKLLNNQDLVLINMKGIDIYTINEDGTRHRYFWNNNEWNDIYEKFREERGEIYDNNFTNEHYKPLIGRILKNEFDDSKHSIPLPKFTDEIFKKQIVEDVINDKFVSPKFEAEILKIAIKKKCNDTVRQIIESNQGYSENYMTVISLNLAELC
;
A
#
# COMPACT_ATOMS: atom_id res chain seq x y z
N PHE A 1 -11.76 -1.99 3.43
CA PHE A 1 -11.01 -3.20 3.84
C PHE A 1 -11.63 -4.50 3.34
N LYS A 2 -12.96 -4.71 3.40
CA LYS A 2 -13.62 -5.93 2.88
C LYS A 2 -13.22 -6.31 1.45
N ILE A 3 -12.95 -5.32 0.61
CA ILE A 3 -12.45 -5.54 -0.75
C ILE A 3 -11.07 -6.19 -0.77
N ILE A 4 -10.14 -5.72 0.07
CA ILE A 4 -8.79 -6.27 0.24
C ILE A 4 -8.89 -7.68 0.84
N GLN A 5 -9.76 -7.87 1.83
CA GLN A 5 -10.03 -9.18 2.42
C GLN A 5 -10.54 -10.18 1.37
N SER A 6 -11.50 -9.78 0.52
CA SER A 6 -11.98 -10.58 -0.62
C SER A 6 -10.83 -10.95 -1.56
N MET A 7 -10.01 -9.97 -1.94
CA MET A 7 -8.88 -10.21 -2.84
C MET A 7 -7.83 -11.16 -2.23
N LEU A 8 -7.56 -11.05 -0.93
CA LEU A 8 -6.66 -11.97 -0.22
C LEU A 8 -7.25 -13.39 -0.15
N ASN A 9 -8.55 -13.52 0.11
CA ASN A 9 -9.26 -14.81 0.07
C ASN A 9 -9.18 -15.46 -1.32
N GLU A 10 -9.46 -14.68 -2.38
CA GLU A 10 -9.36 -15.12 -3.77
C GLU A 10 -7.94 -15.59 -4.15
N ILE A 11 -6.89 -15.06 -3.51
CA ILE A 11 -5.51 -15.54 -3.71
C ILE A 11 -5.30 -16.90 -3.04
N ILE A 12 -5.73 -17.09 -1.79
CA ILE A 12 -5.50 -18.36 -1.07
C ILE A 12 -6.36 -19.51 -1.58
N ASP A 13 -7.53 -19.21 -2.15
CA ASP A 13 -8.46 -20.19 -2.73
C ASP A 13 -7.95 -20.76 -4.06
N GLN A 14 -6.97 -20.12 -4.70
CA GLN A 14 -6.32 -20.67 -5.88
C GLN A 14 -5.52 -21.93 -5.50
N VAL A 15 -5.51 -22.92 -6.40
CA VAL A 15 -4.64 -24.11 -6.26
C VAL A 15 -3.19 -23.66 -6.16
N ASP A 16 -2.75 -22.87 -7.13
CA ASP A 16 -1.46 -22.20 -7.16
C ASP A 16 -1.67 -20.70 -7.35
N ILE A 17 -0.98 -19.88 -6.56
CA ILE A 17 -0.96 -18.43 -6.70
C ILE A 17 -0.27 -18.07 -8.01
N LYS A 18 -1.00 -17.41 -8.91
CA LYS A 18 -0.48 -16.94 -10.20
C LYS A 18 -0.29 -15.44 -10.20
N LYS A 19 0.74 -14.96 -10.89
CA LYS A 19 0.83 -13.54 -11.26
C LYS A 19 -0.25 -13.17 -12.28
N VAL A 20 -0.74 -11.94 -12.21
CA VAL A 20 -1.82 -11.40 -13.06
C VAL A 20 -1.47 -11.43 -14.55
N VAL A 21 -0.22 -11.12 -14.89
CA VAL A 21 0.27 -11.15 -16.27
C VAL A 21 1.17 -12.38 -16.45
N PRO A 22 0.72 -13.45 -17.11
CA PRO A 22 1.42 -14.73 -17.10
C PRO A 22 2.68 -14.72 -17.98
N ARG A 23 2.65 -14.17 -19.21
CA ARG A 23 3.81 -14.16 -20.14
C ARG A 23 4.41 -12.76 -20.30
N GLU A 24 5.64 -12.69 -20.80
CA GLU A 24 6.39 -11.43 -20.93
C GLU A 24 5.77 -10.45 -21.92
N GLU A 25 5.13 -10.95 -22.98
CA GLU A 25 4.48 -10.13 -24.01
C GLU A 25 3.00 -9.84 -23.71
N ASP A 26 2.43 -10.46 -22.67
CA ASP A 26 1.03 -10.29 -22.32
C ASP A 26 0.82 -8.91 -21.68
N GLU A 27 -0.35 -8.33 -21.96
CA GLU A 27 -0.86 -7.16 -21.26
C GLU A 27 -2.27 -7.41 -20.75
N VAL A 28 -2.59 -6.79 -19.61
CA VAL A 28 -3.94 -6.75 -19.05
C VAL A 28 -4.41 -5.31 -19.12
N GLU A 29 -5.40 -5.04 -19.97
CA GLU A 29 -6.09 -3.77 -20.00
C GLU A 29 -7.15 -3.76 -18.90
N ILE A 30 -7.00 -2.84 -17.93
CA ILE A 30 -7.98 -2.65 -16.86
C ILE A 30 -9.09 -1.74 -17.36
N ASN A 31 -8.71 -0.66 -18.05
CA ASN A 31 -9.58 0.25 -18.79
C ASN A 31 -8.76 1.00 -19.85
N GLU A 32 -9.39 1.94 -20.56
CA GLU A 32 -8.73 2.73 -21.61
C GLU A 32 -7.49 3.53 -21.15
N ASN A 33 -7.35 3.75 -19.84
CA ASN A 33 -6.30 4.59 -19.25
C ASN A 33 -5.24 3.77 -18.50
N ILE A 34 -5.50 2.50 -18.18
CA ILE A 34 -4.67 1.70 -17.27
C ILE A 34 -4.41 0.33 -17.86
N ARG A 35 -3.12 0.00 -17.98
CA ARG A 35 -2.66 -1.31 -18.45
C ARG A 35 -1.59 -1.87 -17.54
N ILE A 36 -1.59 -3.17 -17.33
CA ILE A 36 -0.52 -3.88 -16.64
C ILE A 36 0.25 -4.70 -17.66
N LYS A 37 1.57 -4.57 -17.69
CA LYS A 37 2.45 -5.40 -18.51
C LYS A 37 3.53 -6.05 -17.66
N ASN A 38 4.09 -7.15 -18.15
CA ASN A 38 5.39 -7.59 -17.69
C ASN A 38 6.46 -6.76 -18.39
N TYR A 39 7.44 -6.26 -17.63
CA TYR A 39 8.58 -5.55 -18.20
C TYR A 39 9.78 -6.49 -18.22
N SER A 40 10.07 -7.05 -19.40
CA SER A 40 11.06 -8.12 -19.58
C SER A 40 12.47 -7.72 -19.12
N SER A 41 12.85 -6.45 -19.26
CA SER A 41 14.18 -5.98 -18.85
C SER A 41 14.36 -5.80 -17.35
N SER A 42 13.28 -5.69 -16.57
CA SER A 42 13.33 -5.45 -15.12
C SER A 42 12.65 -6.52 -14.28
N LYS A 43 12.14 -7.62 -14.88
CA LYS A 43 11.61 -8.78 -14.14
C LYS A 43 10.55 -8.41 -13.09
N VAL A 44 9.69 -7.46 -13.44
CA VAL A 44 8.67 -6.85 -12.59
C VAL A 44 7.43 -6.53 -13.42
N ASN A 45 6.32 -6.21 -12.76
CA ASN A 45 5.18 -5.62 -13.45
C ASN A 45 5.37 -4.12 -13.61
N ALA A 46 4.96 -3.60 -14.76
CA ALA A 46 4.83 -2.18 -15.01
C ALA A 46 3.35 -1.86 -15.21
N ILE A 47 2.85 -0.91 -14.44
CA ILE A 47 1.50 -0.37 -14.60
C ILE A 47 1.62 0.93 -15.38
N PHE A 48 1.04 0.94 -16.57
CA PHE A 48 1.02 2.08 -17.46
C PHE A 48 -0.26 2.88 -17.26
N PHE A 49 -0.09 4.16 -16.97
CA PHE A 49 -1.13 5.15 -16.91
C PHE A 49 -1.01 6.07 -18.12
N ARG A 50 -2.04 6.13 -18.96
CA ARG A 50 -2.03 6.81 -20.27
C ARG A 50 -1.47 8.24 -20.23
N HIS A 51 -1.69 8.98 -19.15
CA HIS A 51 -1.34 10.40 -19.04
C HIS A 51 -0.25 10.73 -18.02
N VAL A 52 0.37 9.72 -17.39
CA VAL A 52 1.23 9.95 -16.20
C VAL A 52 2.58 9.26 -16.34
N GLY A 53 2.62 8.12 -17.03
CA GLY A 53 3.82 7.28 -17.14
C GLY A 53 3.58 5.89 -16.58
N SER A 54 4.67 5.24 -16.16
CA SER A 54 4.62 3.86 -15.65
C SER A 54 5.12 3.76 -14.22
N ILE A 55 4.46 2.94 -13.42
CA ILE A 55 4.91 2.55 -12.08
C ILE A 55 5.42 1.13 -12.13
N ILE A 56 6.60 0.89 -11.57
CA ILE A 56 7.15 -0.45 -11.41
C ILE A 56 6.65 -1.03 -10.09
N VAL A 57 6.03 -2.20 -10.18
CA VAL A 57 5.49 -2.93 -9.04
C VAL A 57 6.05 -4.35 -9.09
N PRO A 58 6.50 -4.90 -7.96
CA PRO A 58 6.81 -6.33 -7.86
C PRO A 58 5.61 -7.18 -8.31
N TYR A 59 5.82 -8.45 -8.64
CA TYR A 59 4.78 -9.24 -9.31
C TYR A 59 3.41 -9.12 -8.64
N ILE A 60 2.42 -8.70 -9.43
CA ILE A 60 1.06 -8.45 -8.99
C ILE A 60 0.34 -9.80 -8.91
N LEU A 61 -0.17 -10.11 -7.72
CA LEU A 61 -0.91 -11.34 -7.41
C LEU A 61 -2.42 -11.12 -7.58
N SER A 62 -2.90 -9.90 -7.31
CA SER A 62 -4.29 -9.50 -7.54
C SER A 62 -4.40 -7.99 -7.71
N PHE A 63 -5.38 -7.55 -8.49
CA PHE A 63 -5.70 -6.13 -8.64
C PHE A 63 -7.21 -5.92 -8.71
N LYS A 64 -7.67 -4.73 -8.34
CA LYS A 64 -9.06 -4.32 -8.50
C LYS A 64 -9.18 -2.83 -8.67
N LEU A 65 -9.89 -2.39 -9.71
CA LEU A 65 -10.25 -0.99 -9.90
C LEU A 65 -11.64 -0.73 -9.28
N LEU A 66 -11.72 0.26 -8.40
CA LEU A 66 -12.92 0.63 -7.66
C LEU A 66 -13.41 1.98 -8.17
N ASN A 67 -14.68 2.03 -8.58
CA ASN A 67 -15.36 3.24 -9.07
C ASN A 67 -14.58 4.01 -10.16
N ASN A 68 -13.79 3.30 -10.97
CA ASN A 68 -12.88 3.88 -11.98
C ASN A 68 -11.84 4.86 -11.44
N GLN A 69 -11.65 4.92 -10.13
CA GLN A 69 -10.82 5.93 -9.48
C GLN A 69 -9.72 5.29 -8.62
N ASP A 70 -10.04 4.28 -7.81
CA ASP A 70 -9.06 3.70 -6.90
C ASP A 70 -8.60 2.31 -7.36
N LEU A 71 -7.32 2.17 -7.68
CA LEU A 71 -6.68 0.91 -8.04
C LEU A 71 -6.02 0.29 -6.80
N VAL A 72 -6.58 -0.82 -6.35
CA VAL A 72 -6.03 -1.65 -5.26
C VAL A 72 -5.18 -2.75 -5.87
N LEU A 73 -3.96 -2.92 -5.36
CA LEU A 73 -3.02 -3.96 -5.78
C LEU A 73 -2.59 -4.80 -4.59
N ILE A 74 -2.49 -6.11 -4.80
CA ILE A 74 -1.75 -7.02 -3.93
C ILE A 74 -0.59 -7.55 -4.76
N ASN A 75 0.63 -7.26 -4.33
CA ASN A 75 1.85 -7.70 -4.99
C ASN A 75 2.80 -8.37 -3.99
N MET A 76 3.93 -8.88 -4.50
CA MET A 76 4.92 -9.56 -3.66
C MET A 76 5.51 -8.68 -2.54
N LYS A 77 5.48 -7.36 -2.64
CA LYS A 77 6.01 -6.47 -1.61
C LYS A 77 4.96 -6.02 -0.59
N GLY A 78 3.68 -6.01 -0.95
CA GLY A 78 2.60 -5.60 -0.07
C GLY A 78 1.30 -5.26 -0.77
N ILE A 79 0.56 -4.37 -0.14
CA ILE A 79 -0.72 -3.85 -0.60
C ILE A 79 -0.55 -2.38 -0.94
N ASP A 80 -0.85 -2.02 -2.18
CA ASP A 80 -0.80 -0.63 -2.66
C ASP A 80 -2.22 -0.17 -3.04
N ILE A 81 -2.54 1.10 -2.77
CA ILE A 81 -3.75 1.76 -3.28
C ILE A 81 -3.32 3.03 -3.99
N TYR A 82 -3.67 3.11 -5.27
CA TYR A 82 -3.49 4.29 -6.10
C TYR A 82 -4.83 4.95 -6.37
N THR A 83 -4.89 6.26 -6.30
CA THR A 83 -6.00 7.05 -6.82
C THR A 83 -5.63 7.60 -8.19
N ILE A 84 -6.53 7.46 -9.14
CA ILE A 84 -6.40 7.88 -10.52
C ILE A 84 -7.39 9.02 -10.73
N ASN A 85 -6.86 10.21 -11.02
CA ASN A 85 -7.65 11.41 -11.31
C ASN A 85 -7.16 12.01 -12.64
N GLU A 86 -7.82 13.08 -13.10
CA GLU A 86 -7.43 13.82 -14.32
C GLU A 86 -5.98 14.33 -14.26
N ASP A 87 -5.55 14.79 -13.07
CA ASP A 87 -4.18 15.29 -12.83
C ASP A 87 -3.12 14.17 -12.74
N GLY A 88 -3.55 12.91 -12.78
CA GLY A 88 -2.69 11.74 -12.84
C GLY A 88 -2.91 10.72 -11.74
N THR A 89 -1.86 9.95 -11.44
CA THR A 89 -1.92 8.82 -10.51
C THR A 89 -1.20 9.16 -9.21
N ARG A 90 -1.86 8.93 -8.08
CA ARG A 90 -1.33 9.23 -6.74
C ARG A 90 -1.29 7.97 -5.89
N HIS A 91 -0.14 7.69 -5.29
CA HIS A 91 0.01 6.56 -4.37
C HIS A 91 -0.49 6.94 -2.97
N ARG A 92 -1.67 6.43 -2.58
CA ARG A 92 -2.34 6.85 -1.32
C ARG A 92 -2.00 5.98 -0.13
N TYR A 93 -1.69 4.70 -0.36
CA TYR A 93 -1.56 3.74 0.72
C TYR A 93 -0.59 2.64 0.32
N PHE A 94 0.39 2.37 1.17
CA PHE A 94 1.22 1.19 1.10
C PHE A 94 1.19 0.47 2.45
N TRP A 95 1.04 -0.85 2.43
CA TRP A 95 1.16 -1.64 3.64
C TRP A 95 1.82 -2.99 3.40
N ASN A 96 2.70 -3.36 4.33
CA ASN A 96 3.12 -4.73 4.56
C ASN A 96 3.46 -4.89 6.06
N ASN A 97 3.41 -6.11 6.59
CA ASN A 97 3.98 -6.39 7.92
C ASN A 97 5.47 -6.79 7.77
N ASN A 98 6.15 -7.06 8.89
CA ASN A 98 7.58 -7.44 8.83
C ASN A 98 7.78 -8.79 8.13
N GLU A 99 6.91 -9.75 8.40
CA GLU A 99 6.98 -11.08 7.77
C GLU A 99 6.88 -11.02 6.24
N TRP A 100 5.95 -10.21 5.71
CA TRP A 100 5.81 -9.98 4.27
C TRP A 100 7.08 -9.33 3.71
N ASN A 101 7.63 -8.34 4.40
CA ASN A 101 8.86 -7.69 3.98
C ASN A 101 10.05 -8.68 3.96
N ASP A 102 10.19 -9.52 4.97
CA ASP A 102 11.27 -10.50 5.07
C ASP A 102 11.18 -11.55 3.95
N ILE A 103 9.97 -12.02 3.63
CA ILE A 103 9.75 -12.92 2.49
C ILE A 103 10.07 -12.21 1.16
N TYR A 104 9.76 -10.93 1.03
CA TYR A 104 10.11 -10.15 -0.15
C TYR A 104 11.62 -9.95 -0.32
N GLU A 105 12.35 -9.65 0.76
CA GLU A 105 13.81 -9.57 0.72
C GLU A 105 14.43 -10.94 0.39
N LYS A 106 13.93 -12.02 1.00
CA LYS A 106 14.35 -13.40 0.66
C LYS A 106 14.12 -13.72 -0.81
N PHE A 107 12.96 -13.33 -1.35
CA PHE A 107 12.65 -13.48 -2.77
C PHE A 107 13.67 -12.76 -3.65
N ARG A 108 13.99 -11.51 -3.31
CA ARG A 108 15.00 -10.71 -4.03
C ARG A 108 16.37 -11.36 -4.01
N GLU A 109 16.81 -11.83 -2.86
CA GLU A 109 18.14 -12.42 -2.67
C GLU A 109 18.28 -13.79 -3.35
N GLU A 110 17.32 -14.69 -3.16
CA GLU A 110 17.42 -16.07 -3.65
C GLU A 110 17.01 -16.21 -5.12
N ARG A 111 16.07 -15.38 -5.59
CA ARG A 111 15.49 -15.50 -6.93
C ARG A 111 15.89 -14.37 -7.88
N GLY A 112 16.60 -13.36 -7.39
CA GLY A 112 17.02 -12.22 -8.21
C GLY A 112 15.84 -11.53 -8.89
N GLU A 113 14.72 -11.41 -8.15
CA GLU A 113 13.45 -10.86 -8.63
C GLU A 113 12.82 -11.61 -9.81
N ILE A 114 13.19 -12.88 -10.03
CA ILE A 114 12.53 -13.72 -11.03
C ILE A 114 11.35 -14.43 -10.39
N TYR A 115 10.15 -14.22 -10.95
CA TYR A 115 8.95 -14.91 -10.46
C TYR A 115 9.14 -16.43 -10.48
N ASP A 116 8.89 -17.06 -9.33
CA ASP A 116 8.96 -18.50 -9.15
C ASP A 116 7.66 -18.96 -8.50
N ASN A 117 6.92 -19.82 -9.20
CA ASN A 117 5.64 -20.32 -8.74
C ASN A 117 5.78 -21.16 -7.46
N ASN A 118 6.85 -21.95 -7.34
CA ASN A 118 7.08 -22.80 -6.17
C ASN A 118 7.39 -21.93 -4.95
N PHE A 119 8.29 -20.95 -5.10
CA PHE A 119 8.59 -19.98 -4.03
C PHE A 119 7.32 -19.22 -3.61
N THR A 120 6.54 -18.77 -4.59
CA THR A 120 5.31 -18.00 -4.32
C THR A 120 4.32 -18.83 -3.50
N ASN A 121 4.07 -20.08 -3.89
CA ASN A 121 3.14 -20.94 -3.18
C ASN A 121 3.67 -21.41 -1.82
N GLU A 122 4.98 -21.66 -1.70
CA GLU A 122 5.62 -22.08 -0.45
C GLU A 122 5.58 -20.96 0.60
N HIS A 123 5.83 -19.71 0.21
CA HIS A 123 6.01 -18.61 1.15
C HIS A 123 4.82 -17.65 1.23
N TYR A 124 4.25 -17.22 0.10
CA TYR A 124 3.19 -16.21 0.10
C TYR A 124 1.82 -16.78 0.46
N LYS A 125 1.50 -18.02 0.06
CA LYS A 125 0.21 -18.64 0.41
C LYS A 125 -0.01 -18.74 1.93
N PRO A 126 0.93 -19.29 2.74
CA PRO A 126 0.75 -19.31 4.19
C PRO A 126 0.85 -17.91 4.82
N LEU A 127 1.67 -17.01 4.28
CA LEU A 127 1.74 -15.61 4.72
C LEU A 127 0.38 -14.92 4.58
N ILE A 128 -0.25 -14.99 3.41
CA ILE A 128 -1.54 -14.35 3.14
C ILE A 128 -2.62 -14.92 4.07
N GLY A 129 -2.61 -16.24 4.31
CA GLY A 129 -3.51 -16.87 5.29
C GLY A 129 -3.35 -16.31 6.71
N ARG A 130 -2.12 -16.05 7.16
CA ARG A 130 -1.87 -15.41 8.46
C ARG A 130 -2.31 -13.94 8.48
N ILE A 131 -2.06 -13.20 7.41
CA ILE A 131 -2.46 -11.79 7.27
C ILE A 131 -3.98 -11.64 7.32
N LEU A 132 -4.71 -12.50 6.61
CA LEU A 132 -6.16 -12.57 6.68
C LEU A 132 -6.67 -12.75 8.11
N LYS A 133 -6.04 -13.66 8.88
CA LYS A 133 -6.45 -13.97 10.25
C LYS A 133 -6.08 -12.90 11.27
N ASN A 134 -4.95 -12.21 11.09
CA ASN A 134 -4.39 -11.34 12.12
C ASN A 134 -4.67 -9.86 11.87
N GLU A 135 -4.68 -9.44 10.60
CA GLU A 135 -4.68 -8.04 10.20
C GLU A 135 -5.98 -7.65 9.47
N PHE A 136 -6.66 -8.62 8.85
CA PHE A 136 -7.89 -8.41 8.06
C PHE A 136 -9.03 -9.35 8.47
N ASP A 137 -9.10 -9.74 9.75
CA ASP A 137 -10.20 -10.56 10.25
C ASP A 137 -11.53 -9.79 10.29
N ASP A 138 -12.66 -10.51 10.36
CA ASP A 138 -14.00 -9.91 10.37
C ASP A 138 -14.30 -9.02 11.59
N SER A 139 -13.53 -9.19 12.67
CA SER A 139 -13.62 -8.33 13.87
C SER A 139 -12.90 -7.01 13.69
N LYS A 140 -11.98 -6.89 12.71
CA LYS A 140 -11.35 -5.62 12.36
C LYS A 140 -12.32 -4.75 11.56
N HIS A 141 -12.41 -3.49 11.95
CA HIS A 141 -13.27 -2.50 11.28
C HIS A 141 -12.50 -1.51 10.40
N SER A 142 -11.18 -1.70 10.24
CA SER A 142 -10.29 -0.78 9.54
C SER A 142 -9.12 -1.51 8.90
N ILE A 143 -8.58 -0.91 7.83
CA ILE A 143 -7.29 -1.34 7.26
C ILE A 143 -6.16 -1.05 8.26
N PRO A 144 -5.06 -1.83 8.26
CA PRO A 144 -3.89 -1.52 9.06
C PRO A 144 -3.25 -0.16 8.73
N LEU A 145 -2.52 0.41 9.71
CA LEU A 145 -1.77 1.66 9.52
C LEU A 145 -0.72 1.50 8.41
N PRO A 146 -0.68 2.37 7.39
CA PRO A 146 0.26 2.24 6.27
C PRO A 146 1.71 2.35 6.73
N LYS A 147 2.61 1.76 5.94
CA LYS A 147 4.05 1.89 6.13
C LYS A 147 4.58 3.09 5.35
N PHE A 148 5.37 3.90 6.03
CA PHE A 148 6.03 5.07 5.46
C PHE A 148 7.52 4.76 5.26
N THR A 149 7.87 4.01 4.21
CA THR A 149 9.21 3.37 4.07
C THR A 149 10.27 4.21 3.35
N ASP A 150 9.91 5.21 2.53
CA ASP A 150 10.89 5.98 1.74
C ASP A 150 10.79 7.51 1.99
N GLU A 151 11.88 8.29 2.06
CA GLU A 151 11.81 9.71 2.50
C GLU A 151 11.00 10.64 1.60
N ILE A 152 11.06 10.45 0.29
CA ILE A 152 10.30 11.26 -0.68
C ILE A 152 8.83 10.82 -0.70
N PHE A 153 8.57 9.51 -0.71
CA PHE A 153 7.21 8.96 -0.63
C PHE A 153 6.59 9.13 0.78
N LYS A 154 7.40 9.28 1.84
CA LYS A 154 6.97 9.51 3.23
C LYS A 154 6.17 10.80 3.32
N LYS A 155 6.70 11.92 2.80
CA LYS A 155 6.00 13.22 2.87
C LYS A 155 4.67 13.17 2.11
N GLN A 156 4.69 12.63 0.90
CA GLN A 156 3.49 12.51 0.06
C GLN A 156 2.43 11.58 0.65
N ILE A 157 2.79 10.36 1.08
CA ILE A 157 1.84 9.41 1.69
C ILE A 157 1.27 9.97 2.99
N VAL A 158 2.06 10.66 3.80
CA VAL A 158 1.56 11.28 5.03
C VAL A 158 0.57 12.41 4.70
N GLU A 159 0.90 13.31 3.78
CA GLU A 159 -0.02 14.36 3.31
C GLU A 159 -1.30 13.76 2.70
N ASP A 160 -1.18 12.67 1.94
CA ASP A 160 -2.30 11.93 1.36
C ASP A 160 -3.27 11.39 2.40
N VAL A 161 -2.73 10.70 3.40
CA VAL A 161 -3.53 10.03 4.43
C VAL A 161 -4.26 11.06 5.31
N ILE A 162 -3.69 12.25 5.52
CA ILE A 162 -4.31 13.34 6.29
C ILE A 162 -5.41 14.03 5.46
N ASN A 163 -5.16 14.28 4.18
CA ASN A 163 -6.16 14.90 3.31
C ASN A 163 -7.32 13.94 2.97
N ASP A 164 -7.11 12.64 3.17
CA ASP A 164 -8.13 11.62 3.04
C ASP A 164 -9.10 11.62 4.24
N LYS A 165 -10.27 12.24 4.03
CA LYS A 165 -11.37 12.31 4.99
C LYS A 165 -11.83 10.95 5.54
N PHE A 166 -11.49 9.83 4.89
CA PHE A 166 -11.88 8.48 5.31
C PHE A 166 -10.81 7.76 6.14
N VAL A 167 -9.53 8.11 5.99
CA VAL A 167 -8.41 7.48 6.71
C VAL A 167 -7.96 8.32 7.91
N SER A 168 -8.08 9.65 7.80
CA SER A 168 -7.58 10.65 8.75
C SER A 168 -8.02 10.42 10.21
N PRO A 169 -9.33 10.34 10.59
CA PRO A 169 -9.72 10.47 11.99
C PRO A 169 -9.23 9.35 12.92
N LYS A 170 -8.91 8.18 12.36
CA LYS A 170 -8.55 6.97 13.14
C LYS A 170 -7.07 6.82 13.39
N PHE A 171 -6.23 7.39 12.52
CA PHE A 171 -4.78 7.26 12.58
C PHE A 171 -4.07 8.57 12.81
N GLU A 172 -4.76 9.70 12.74
CA GLU A 172 -4.20 11.04 12.90
C GLU A 172 -3.30 11.18 14.15
N ALA A 173 -3.62 10.58 15.30
CA ALA A 173 -2.75 10.65 16.49
C ALA A 173 -1.43 9.87 16.30
N GLU A 174 -1.45 8.69 15.68
CA GLU A 174 -0.25 7.91 15.35
C GLU A 174 0.54 8.56 14.22
N ILE A 175 -0.14 9.12 13.22
CA ILE A 175 0.46 9.89 12.13
C ILE A 175 1.12 11.15 12.69
N LEU A 176 0.49 11.85 13.63
CA LEU A 176 1.05 13.02 14.29
C LEU A 176 2.33 12.65 15.04
N LYS A 177 2.32 11.56 15.83
CA LYS A 177 3.54 11.05 16.48
C LYS A 177 4.66 10.78 15.48
N ILE A 178 4.33 10.14 14.34
CA ILE A 178 5.29 9.85 13.28
C ILE A 178 5.82 11.14 12.64
N ALA A 179 4.93 12.08 12.31
CA ALA A 179 5.28 13.35 11.67
C ALA A 179 6.19 14.21 12.56
N ILE A 180 5.92 14.25 13.87
CA ILE A 180 6.78 14.94 14.85
C ILE A 180 8.16 14.29 14.92
N LYS A 181 8.22 12.97 15.15
CA LYS A 181 9.47 12.21 15.19
C LYS A 181 10.30 12.36 13.90
N LYS A 182 9.65 12.59 12.78
CA LYS A 182 10.27 12.76 11.45
C LYS A 182 10.49 14.22 11.06
N LYS A 183 10.15 15.19 11.92
CA LYS A 183 10.30 16.64 11.68
C LYS A 183 9.58 17.13 10.42
N CYS A 184 8.43 16.55 10.10
CA CYS A 184 7.58 16.98 8.99
C CYS A 184 6.72 18.18 9.41
N ASN A 185 7.33 19.35 9.57
CA ASN A 185 6.69 20.51 10.19
C ASN A 185 5.42 20.98 9.46
N ASP A 186 5.42 20.97 8.12
CA ASP A 186 4.24 21.33 7.31
C ASP A 186 3.05 20.42 7.63
N THR A 187 3.32 19.13 7.74
CA THR A 187 2.34 18.09 8.05
C THR A 187 1.82 18.21 9.48
N VAL A 188 2.72 18.39 10.46
CA VAL A 188 2.35 18.60 11.86
C VAL A 188 1.41 19.80 11.98
N ARG A 189 1.76 20.90 11.30
CA ARG A 189 0.95 22.11 11.25
C ARG A 189 -0.43 21.85 10.63
N GLN A 190 -0.50 21.15 9.49
CA GLN A 190 -1.76 20.80 8.84
C GLN A 190 -2.67 19.97 9.76
N ILE A 191 -2.14 18.97 10.48
CA ILE A 191 -2.94 18.15 11.41
C ILE A 191 -3.48 18.99 12.57
N ILE A 192 -2.64 19.88 13.14
CA ILE A 192 -3.04 20.76 14.24
C ILE A 192 -4.09 21.78 13.78
N GLU A 193 -3.92 22.37 12.59
CA GLU A 193 -4.82 23.40 12.05
C GLU A 193 -6.16 22.82 11.54
N SER A 194 -6.17 21.57 11.05
CA SER A 194 -7.38 20.90 10.56
C SER A 194 -8.22 20.27 11.68
N ASN A 195 -7.65 19.99 12.85
CA ASN A 195 -8.40 19.48 14.01
C ASN A 195 -9.15 20.62 14.72
N GLN A 196 -10.42 20.81 14.35
CA GLN A 196 -11.34 21.72 15.07
C GLN A 196 -11.83 21.14 16.41
N GLY A 197 -11.50 19.89 16.74
CA GLY A 197 -11.88 19.23 17.99
C GLY A 197 -10.67 18.68 18.72
N TYR A 198 -10.26 19.34 19.79
CA TYR A 198 -9.19 18.93 20.70
C TYR A 198 -9.51 17.59 21.38
N SER A 199 -9.29 16.46 20.69
CA SER A 199 -9.35 15.16 21.34
C SER A 199 -8.20 15.03 22.35
N GLU A 200 -8.48 14.46 23.52
CA GLU A 200 -7.51 14.30 24.61
C GLU A 200 -6.22 13.57 24.18
N ASN A 201 -6.34 12.68 23.18
CA ASN A 201 -5.22 11.98 22.57
C ASN A 201 -4.27 12.92 21.80
N TYR A 202 -4.78 13.93 21.07
CA TYR A 202 -3.91 14.91 20.40
C TYR A 202 -3.16 15.77 21.38
N MET A 203 -3.87 16.28 22.39
CA MET A 203 -3.25 17.13 23.41
C MET A 203 -2.15 16.37 24.14
N THR A 204 -2.38 15.09 24.44
CA THR A 204 -1.35 14.22 25.03
C THR A 204 -0.13 14.09 24.10
N VAL A 205 -0.33 13.83 22.80
CA VAL A 205 0.77 13.73 21.84
C VAL A 205 1.53 15.05 21.68
N ILE A 206 0.83 16.18 21.58
CA ILE A 206 1.42 17.51 21.46
C ILE A 206 2.20 17.87 22.73
N SER A 207 1.60 17.68 23.91
CA SER A 207 2.25 17.97 25.19
C SER A 207 3.49 17.12 25.43
N LEU A 208 3.47 15.84 25.06
CA LEU A 208 4.63 14.95 25.20
C LEU A 208 5.78 15.31 24.26
N ASN A 209 5.52 15.97 23.14
CA ASN A 209 6.53 16.32 22.15
C ASN A 209 6.73 17.83 22.00
N LEU A 210 6.32 18.62 23.00
CA LEU A 210 6.35 20.09 22.95
C LEU A 210 7.76 20.64 22.67
N ALA A 211 8.80 19.99 23.20
CA ALA A 211 10.19 20.36 22.99
C ALA A 211 10.70 20.14 21.55
N GLU A 212 10.06 19.25 20.78
CA GLU A 212 10.38 19.02 19.37
C GLU A 212 9.59 19.97 18.44
N LEU A 213 8.56 20.62 18.97
CA LEU A 213 7.66 21.53 18.26
C LEU A 213 8.04 23.02 18.41
N CYS A 214 8.93 23.35 19.35
CA CYS A 214 9.40 24.70 19.67
C CYS A 214 10.76 25.03 19.06
#